data_AF-A0A2D2H027-F1
#
_entry.id   AF-A0A2D2H027-F1
#
_cell.length_a   1.000
_cell.length_b   1.000
_cell.length_c   1.000
_cell.angle_alpha   90.00
_cell.angle_beta   90.00
_cell.angle_gamma   90.00
#
_symmetry.space_group_name_H-M   'P 1'
#
loop_
_entity.id
_entity.type
_entity.pdbx_description
1 polymer ?
#
loop_
_entity_poly.entity_id
_entity_poly.type
_entity_poly.pdbx_seq_one_letter_code
_entity_poly.pdbx_strand_id
1 'polypeptide(L)'
;MAGWDEDEGDPDDGSTLPWATRRSGQPPPAAAPDPAWLLLPLSQAEDLVSRLDARAGAASEAVREGLVARLALAEAAAWLTQAGLPTHPHDLGLRAAGLTGSWSAASDLHRLERAMPATWGGHGGEVGAVAAEHPVEQALALARLLTRLPVFRTDPLNEAERLAAALRLLGDTARHAARITPPEWRAAAGR
;
A
#
# COMPACT_ATOMS: atom_id res chain seq x y z
N MET A 1 -51.55 23.30 51.12
CA MET A 1 -50.48 22.49 50.52
C MET A 1 -51.12 21.82 49.31
N ALA A 2 -51.09 22.41 48.10
CA ALA A 2 -49.95 22.45 47.16
C ALA A 2 -49.34 21.03 47.01
N GLY A 3 -49.48 20.30 45.90
CA GLY A 3 -49.46 20.69 44.48
C GLY A 3 -48.05 20.49 43.93
N TRP A 4 -47.93 20.07 42.66
CA TRP A 4 -46.71 19.86 41.85
C TRP A 4 -46.09 18.46 42.09
N ASP A 5 -46.25 17.45 41.23
CA ASP A 5 -45.99 17.39 39.78
C ASP A 5 -44.69 18.12 39.42
N GLU A 6 -43.58 17.41 39.59
CA GLU A 6 -42.32 17.72 38.89
C GLU A 6 -42.21 16.74 37.71
N ASP A 7 -42.81 17.23 36.63
CA ASP A 7 -42.40 17.00 35.26
C ASP A 7 -40.99 17.61 35.12
N GLU A 8 -39.97 16.79 34.86
CA GLU A 8 -38.64 17.29 34.55
C GLU A 8 -38.08 16.54 33.33
N GLY A 9 -38.60 16.98 32.17
CA GLY A 9 -37.78 17.41 31.05
C GLY A 9 -36.84 16.39 30.43
N ASP A 10 -37.26 15.88 29.27
CA ASP A 10 -36.36 15.46 28.21
C ASP A 10 -35.49 16.65 27.76
N PRO A 11 -34.18 16.45 27.64
CA PRO A 11 -33.53 16.90 26.42
C PRO A 11 -32.92 15.72 25.66
N ASP A 12 -33.53 15.45 24.52
CA ASP A 12 -32.85 14.97 23.33
C ASP A 12 -31.53 15.74 23.15
N ASP A 13 -30.42 15.06 23.42
CA ASP A 13 -29.11 15.42 22.89
C ASP A 13 -28.47 14.18 22.26
N GLY A 14 -29.05 13.75 21.14
CA GLY A 14 -28.30 13.61 19.90
C GLY A 14 -26.84 13.12 20.00
N SER A 15 -26.60 11.87 20.40
CA SER A 15 -25.38 11.17 19.97
C SER A 15 -25.50 9.64 19.95
N THR A 16 -26.63 9.13 19.44
CA THR A 16 -26.54 7.81 18.80
C THR A 16 -25.79 8.01 17.48
N LEU A 17 -24.49 7.70 17.50
CA LEU A 17 -23.63 7.78 16.32
C LEU A 17 -24.31 7.04 15.16
N PRO A 18 -24.26 7.58 13.92
CA PRO A 18 -25.04 7.09 12.78
C PRO A 18 -24.75 5.62 12.36
N TRP A 19 -23.80 4.96 13.01
CA TRP A 19 -23.47 3.55 12.81
C TRP A 19 -24.11 2.60 13.83
N ALA A 20 -24.72 3.09 14.92
CA ALA A 20 -25.17 2.29 16.06
C ALA A 20 -26.53 1.59 15.88
N THR A 21 -27.16 1.67 14.70
CA THR A 21 -28.47 1.04 14.44
C THR A 21 -28.44 0.06 13.28
N ARG A 22 -27.57 -0.96 13.33
CA ARG A 22 -27.82 -2.19 12.57
C ARG A 22 -28.57 -3.19 13.43
N ARG A 23 -29.91 -3.07 13.45
CA ARG A 23 -30.76 -4.23 13.70
C ARG A 23 -30.43 -5.26 12.63
N SER A 24 -30.05 -6.46 13.06
CA SER A 24 -29.88 -7.65 12.26
C SER A 24 -31.23 -8.11 11.69
N GLY A 25 -31.71 -7.40 10.68
CA GLY A 25 -32.64 -7.91 9.67
C GLY A 25 -31.85 -8.00 8.38
N GLN A 26 -31.60 -9.20 7.89
CA GLN A 26 -30.92 -9.40 6.61
C GLN A 26 -31.78 -8.74 5.52
N PRO A 27 -31.31 -7.66 4.87
CA PRO A 27 -32.03 -7.10 3.75
C PRO A 27 -32.12 -8.18 2.65
N PRO A 28 -33.20 -8.22 1.85
CA PRO A 28 -33.16 -9.00 0.61
C PRO A 28 -31.89 -8.61 -0.17
N PRO A 29 -31.24 -9.55 -0.89
CA PRO A 29 -30.03 -9.22 -1.63
C PRO A 29 -30.35 -8.04 -2.55
N ALA A 30 -29.73 -6.89 -2.25
CA ALA A 30 -29.88 -5.71 -3.08
C ALA A 30 -29.48 -6.12 -4.49
N ALA A 31 -30.32 -5.79 -5.48
CA ALA A 31 -29.92 -5.89 -6.88
C ALA A 31 -28.54 -5.23 -7.00
N ALA A 32 -27.60 -5.90 -7.67
CA ALA A 32 -26.26 -5.36 -7.85
C ALA A 32 -26.40 -3.93 -8.39
N PRO A 33 -25.79 -2.92 -7.73
CA PRO A 33 -25.93 -1.53 -8.15
C PRO A 33 -25.50 -1.42 -9.61
N ASP A 34 -26.29 -0.73 -10.43
CA ASP A 34 -26.03 -0.58 -11.86
C ASP A 34 -24.61 -0.04 -12.08
N PRO A 35 -23.68 -0.80 -12.69
CA PRO A 35 -22.30 -0.38 -12.86
C PRO A 35 -22.16 0.96 -13.60
N ALA A 36 -23.22 1.46 -14.27
CA ALA A 36 -23.26 2.80 -14.85
C ALA A 36 -22.87 3.92 -13.87
N TRP A 37 -23.09 3.76 -12.55
CA TRP A 37 -22.66 4.76 -11.56
C TRP A 37 -21.14 4.95 -11.51
N LEU A 38 -20.36 3.95 -11.94
CA LEU A 38 -18.89 4.01 -12.03
C LEU A 38 -18.40 4.73 -13.28
N LEU A 39 -19.23 4.93 -14.31
CA LEU A 39 -18.76 5.49 -15.60
C LEU A 39 -18.22 6.91 -15.45
N LEU A 40 -18.89 7.76 -14.68
CA LEU A 40 -18.41 9.11 -14.42
C LEU A 40 -17.06 9.12 -13.67
N PRO A 41 -16.90 8.49 -12.50
CA PRO A 41 -15.61 8.49 -11.80
C PRO A 41 -14.49 7.79 -12.60
N LEU A 42 -14.79 6.73 -13.36
CA LEU A 42 -13.81 6.08 -14.23
C LEU A 42 -13.37 6.99 -15.38
N SER A 43 -14.29 7.71 -16.03
CA SER A 43 -13.92 8.67 -17.08
C SER A 43 -13.07 9.82 -16.55
N GLN A 44 -13.34 10.30 -15.33
CA GLN A 44 -12.53 11.31 -14.66
C GLN A 44 -11.13 10.78 -14.31
N ALA A 45 -11.04 9.55 -13.83
CA ALA A 45 -9.76 8.90 -13.57
C ALA A 45 -8.94 8.75 -14.85
N GLU A 46 -9.56 8.31 -15.95
CA GLU A 46 -8.92 8.16 -17.25
C GLU A 46 -8.38 9.50 -17.80
N ASP A 47 -9.16 10.58 -17.68
CA ASP A 47 -8.73 11.92 -18.08
C ASP A 47 -7.56 12.44 -17.24
N LEU A 48 -7.50 12.11 -15.93
CA LEU A 48 -6.36 12.45 -15.09
C LEU A 48 -5.10 11.65 -15.46
N VAL A 49 -5.25 10.35 -15.72
CA VAL A 49 -4.16 9.47 -16.16
C VAL A 49 -3.62 9.93 -17.52
N SER A 50 -4.50 10.23 -18.47
CA SER A 50 -4.14 10.74 -19.80
C SER A 50 -3.36 12.05 -19.72
N ARG A 51 -3.78 12.98 -18.85
CA ARG A 51 -3.06 14.25 -18.66
C ARG A 51 -1.71 14.07 -17.97
N LEU A 52 -1.60 13.11 -17.06
CA LEU A 52 -0.32 12.75 -16.45
C LEU A 52 0.65 12.18 -17.48
N ASP A 53 0.18 11.24 -18.32
CA ASP A 53 0.97 10.62 -19.37
C ASP A 53 1.46 11.65 -20.39
N ALA A 54 0.57 12.52 -20.89
CA ALA A 54 0.94 13.59 -21.81
C ALA A 54 2.02 14.53 -21.23
N ARG A 55 1.91 14.88 -19.93
CA ARG A 55 2.91 15.72 -19.24
C ARG A 55 4.23 14.99 -19.04
N ALA A 56 4.19 13.70 -18.71
CA ALA A 56 5.39 12.88 -18.57
C ALA A 56 6.11 12.68 -19.92
N GLY A 57 5.35 12.56 -21.02
CA GLY A 57 5.86 12.49 -22.39
C GLY A 57 6.52 13.79 -22.85
N ALA A 58 5.98 14.95 -22.45
CA ALA A 58 6.55 16.26 -22.76
C ALA A 58 7.74 16.66 -21.87
N ALA A 59 7.99 15.94 -20.77
CA ALA A 59 9.08 16.25 -19.86
C ALA A 59 10.45 15.81 -20.43
N SER A 60 11.51 16.47 -19.94
CA SER A 60 12.88 16.01 -20.20
C SER A 60 13.10 14.59 -19.68
N GLU A 61 14.05 13.86 -20.28
CA GLU A 61 14.36 12.48 -19.90
C GLU A 61 14.67 12.32 -18.41
N ALA A 62 15.53 13.18 -17.86
CA ALA A 62 15.87 13.16 -16.43
C ALA A 62 14.64 13.37 -15.51
N VAL A 63 13.70 14.23 -15.91
CA VAL A 63 12.46 14.46 -15.14
C VAL A 63 11.54 13.26 -15.21
N ARG A 64 11.42 12.64 -16.38
CA ARG A 64 10.63 11.42 -16.59
C ARG A 64 11.20 10.25 -15.78
N GLU A 65 12.51 10.01 -15.83
CA GLU A 65 13.18 8.99 -15.02
C GLU A 65 12.97 9.24 -13.52
N GLY A 66 13.10 10.49 -13.07
CA GLY A 66 12.85 10.88 -11.69
C GLY A 66 11.39 10.70 -11.25
N LEU A 67 10.42 10.90 -12.14
CA LEU A 67 8.99 10.62 -11.89
C LEU A 67 8.74 9.12 -11.75
N VAL A 68 9.26 8.33 -12.68
CA VAL A 68 9.14 6.86 -12.68
C VAL A 68 9.74 6.27 -11.40
N ALA A 69 10.94 6.72 -11.00
CA ALA A 69 11.57 6.28 -9.75
C ALA A 69 10.73 6.60 -8.51
N ARG A 70 10.16 7.81 -8.42
CA ARG A 70 9.32 8.21 -7.28
C ARG A 70 8.01 7.44 -7.23
N LEU A 71 7.36 7.20 -8.37
CA LEU A 71 6.14 6.39 -8.44
C LEU A 71 6.40 4.93 -8.06
N ALA A 72 7.52 4.36 -8.52
CA ALA A 72 7.92 3.00 -8.17
C ALA A 72 8.18 2.83 -6.65
N LEU A 73 8.81 3.81 -6.01
CA LEU A 73 9.01 3.81 -4.56
C LEU A 73 7.69 4.02 -3.80
N ALA A 74 6.78 4.86 -4.31
CA ALA A 74 5.46 5.06 -3.72
C ALA A 74 4.62 3.77 -3.77
N GLU A 75 4.65 3.06 -4.89
CA GLU A 75 3.97 1.77 -5.05
C GLU A 75 4.55 0.70 -4.10
N ALA A 76 5.88 0.62 -4.01
CA ALA A 76 6.54 -0.30 -3.08
C ALA A 76 6.21 0.01 -1.61
N ALA A 77 6.13 1.29 -1.23
CA ALA A 77 5.69 1.72 0.09
C ALA A 77 4.21 1.40 0.38
N ALA A 78 3.34 1.55 -0.62
CA ALA A 78 1.94 1.16 -0.51
C ALA A 78 1.79 -0.35 -0.32
N TRP A 79 2.56 -1.15 -1.04
CA TRP A 79 2.61 -2.60 -0.87
C TRP A 79 3.06 -2.99 0.55
N LEU A 80 4.11 -2.37 1.09
CA LEU A 80 4.56 -2.60 2.47
C LEU A 80 3.47 -2.21 3.49
N THR A 81 2.77 -1.10 3.25
CA THR A 81 1.67 -0.66 4.10
C THR A 81 0.54 -1.70 4.14
N GLN A 82 0.17 -2.28 3.00
CA GLN A 82 -0.81 -3.37 2.94
C GLN A 82 -0.31 -4.65 3.64
N ALA A 83 0.99 -4.89 3.66
CA ALA A 83 1.62 -5.98 4.41
C ALA A 83 1.78 -5.68 5.92
N GLY A 84 1.26 -4.55 6.43
CA GLY A 84 1.32 -4.16 7.84
C GLY A 84 2.64 -3.50 8.27
N LEU A 85 3.46 -3.06 7.31
CA LEU A 85 4.76 -2.42 7.53
C LEU A 85 4.78 -0.99 6.94
N PRO A 86 3.99 -0.05 7.50
CA PRO A 86 3.92 1.31 6.97
C PRO A 86 5.32 1.94 6.95
N THR A 87 5.75 2.33 5.74
CA THR A 87 7.07 2.90 5.46
C THR A 87 6.90 4.05 4.49
N HIS A 88 7.47 5.22 4.77
CA HIS A 88 7.34 6.36 3.86
C HIS A 88 8.21 6.15 2.59
N PRO A 89 7.73 6.56 1.39
CA PRO A 89 8.48 6.37 0.14
C PRO A 89 9.89 7.00 0.14
N HIS A 90 10.06 8.14 0.82
CA HIS A 90 11.36 8.79 0.97
C HIS A 90 12.37 7.92 1.72
N ASP A 91 11.93 7.30 2.81
CA ASP A 91 12.75 6.43 3.65
C ASP A 91 13.17 5.16 2.90
N LEU A 92 12.24 4.63 2.09
CA LEU A 92 12.54 3.56 1.15
C LEU A 92 13.56 3.99 0.09
N GLY A 93 13.49 5.24 -0.38
CA GLY A 93 14.48 5.84 -1.28
C GLY A 93 15.88 5.94 -0.67
N LEU A 94 15.99 6.35 0.60
CA LEU A 94 17.26 6.36 1.32
C LEU A 94 17.86 4.95 1.46
N ARG A 95 17.02 3.95 1.74
CA ARG A 95 17.42 2.54 1.75
C ARG A 95 17.89 2.06 0.38
N ALA A 96 17.15 2.40 -0.68
CA ALA A 96 17.51 2.06 -2.05
C ALA A 96 18.87 2.65 -2.47
N ALA A 97 19.20 3.84 -1.98
CA ALA A 97 20.48 4.52 -2.20
C ALA A 97 21.63 4.00 -1.33
N GLY A 98 21.38 3.01 -0.45
CA GLY A 98 22.38 2.49 0.49
C GLY A 98 22.77 3.47 1.60
N LEU A 99 21.98 4.54 1.80
CA LEU A 99 22.22 5.55 2.83
C LEU A 99 21.73 5.09 4.21
N THR A 100 20.93 4.02 4.25
CA THR A 100 20.60 3.30 5.48
C THR A 100 21.24 1.90 5.44
N GLY A 101 22.00 1.59 6.48
CA GLY A 101 22.68 0.30 6.63
C GLY A 101 21.70 -0.87 6.84
N SER A 102 22.25 -2.08 6.93
CA SER A 102 21.45 -3.28 7.25
C SER A 102 20.92 -3.21 8.69
N TRP A 103 19.67 -3.62 8.88
CA TRP A 103 19.02 -3.60 10.19
C TRP A 103 19.50 -4.74 11.07
N SER A 104 19.69 -5.94 10.52
CA SER A 104 20.35 -7.05 11.22
C SER A 104 21.75 -6.67 11.72
N ALA A 105 22.59 -6.11 10.85
CA ALA A 105 23.92 -5.66 11.27
C ALA A 105 23.88 -4.52 12.31
N ALA A 106 22.88 -3.62 12.22
CA ALA A 106 22.70 -2.56 13.21
C ALA A 106 22.19 -3.08 14.55
N SER A 107 21.36 -4.12 14.54
CA SER A 107 20.87 -4.83 15.73
C SER A 107 22.02 -5.54 16.46
N ASP A 108 22.88 -6.26 15.74
CA ASP A 108 24.08 -6.92 16.30
C ASP A 108 25.02 -5.93 17.00
N LEU A 109 25.04 -4.67 16.56
CA LEU A 109 25.84 -3.59 17.13
C LEU A 109 25.08 -2.74 18.17
N HIS A 110 23.84 -3.11 18.53
CA HIS A 110 22.94 -2.36 19.41
C HIS A 110 22.76 -0.88 18.97
N ARG A 111 22.70 -0.66 17.66
CA ARG A 111 22.56 0.67 17.01
C ARG A 111 21.35 0.74 16.08
N LEU A 112 20.41 -0.21 16.20
CA LEU A 112 19.27 -0.34 15.32
C LEU A 112 18.46 0.96 15.20
N GLU A 113 18.18 1.66 16.30
CA GLU A 113 17.43 2.93 16.30
C GLU A 113 18.02 3.99 15.35
N ARG A 114 19.34 3.98 15.12
CA ARG A 114 20.02 4.93 14.22
C ARG A 114 19.99 4.50 12.76
N ALA A 115 19.78 3.21 12.50
CA ALA A 115 19.70 2.65 11.15
C ALA A 115 18.25 2.55 10.65
N MET A 116 17.28 2.64 11.57
CA MET A 116 15.86 2.58 11.24
C MET A 116 15.39 3.87 10.58
N PRO A 117 14.43 3.77 9.64
CA PRO A 117 13.81 4.94 9.07
C PRO A 117 13.02 5.72 10.11
N ALA A 118 13.04 7.05 9.99
CA ALA A 118 12.33 7.94 10.91
C ALA A 118 10.82 7.71 10.92
N THR A 119 10.27 7.22 9.80
CA THR A 119 8.82 6.96 9.65
C THR A 119 8.43 5.51 9.89
N TRP A 120 9.32 4.69 10.45
CA TRP A 120 8.99 3.31 10.76
C TRP A 120 7.77 3.20 11.68
N GLY A 121 6.69 2.58 11.19
CA GLY A 121 5.48 2.33 11.99
C GLY A 121 5.24 0.85 12.32
N GLY A 122 6.21 -0.02 12.09
CA GLY A 122 6.08 -1.45 12.39
C GLY A 122 6.11 -1.74 13.89
N HIS A 123 5.30 -2.71 14.32
CA HIS A 123 5.15 -3.10 15.71
C HIS A 123 6.04 -4.32 16.01
N GLY A 124 6.70 -4.37 17.18
CA GLY A 124 7.48 -5.54 17.62
C GLY A 124 8.94 -5.31 18.02
N GLY A 125 9.37 -4.05 18.18
CA GLY A 125 10.71 -3.73 18.66
C GLY A 125 11.82 -4.23 17.71
N GLU A 126 13.00 -4.49 18.26
CA GLU A 126 14.20 -4.88 17.50
C GLU A 126 14.01 -6.15 16.66
N VAL A 127 13.40 -7.19 17.23
CA VAL A 127 13.13 -8.46 16.52
C VAL A 127 12.17 -8.24 15.34
N GLY A 128 11.12 -7.45 15.54
CA GLY A 128 10.16 -7.12 14.48
C GLY A 128 10.78 -6.28 13.36
N ALA A 129 11.65 -5.33 13.71
CA ALA A 129 12.38 -4.53 12.75
C ALA A 129 13.34 -5.38 11.91
N VAL A 130 14.17 -6.24 12.53
CA VAL A 130 15.08 -7.13 11.79
C VAL A 130 14.30 -8.09 10.87
N ALA A 131 13.19 -8.65 11.34
CA ALA A 131 12.33 -9.50 10.53
C ALA A 131 11.75 -8.77 9.29
N ALA A 132 11.51 -7.47 9.40
CA ALA A 132 11.01 -6.64 8.32
C ALA A 132 12.05 -6.25 7.26
N GLU A 133 13.35 -6.51 7.50
CA GLU A 133 14.39 -6.25 6.50
C GLU A 133 14.11 -7.03 5.21
N HIS A 134 13.58 -8.24 5.32
CA HIS A 134 13.24 -9.08 4.18
C HIS A 134 12.12 -8.52 3.28
N PRO A 135 10.90 -8.22 3.78
CA PRO A 135 9.86 -7.60 2.96
C PRO A 135 10.29 -6.24 2.40
N VAL A 136 11.10 -5.44 3.11
CA VAL A 136 11.64 -4.18 2.58
C VAL A 136 12.52 -4.43 1.34
N GLU A 137 13.40 -5.43 1.38
CA GLU A 137 14.20 -5.80 0.21
C GLU A 137 13.35 -6.29 -0.98
N GLN A 138 12.23 -6.98 -0.71
CA GLN A 138 11.28 -7.37 -1.75
C GLN A 138 10.59 -6.16 -2.38
N ALA A 139 10.16 -5.20 -1.57
CA ALA A 139 9.55 -3.95 -2.03
C ALA A 139 10.54 -3.14 -2.89
N LEU A 140 11.83 -3.11 -2.52
CA LEU A 140 12.87 -2.49 -3.32
C LEU A 140 13.10 -3.22 -4.66
N ALA A 141 13.05 -4.55 -4.66
CA ALA A 141 13.10 -5.32 -5.91
C ALA A 141 11.91 -5.00 -6.83
N LEU A 142 10.71 -4.86 -6.27
CA LEU A 142 9.53 -4.41 -7.02
C LEU A 142 9.74 -3.00 -7.59
N ALA A 143 10.23 -2.05 -6.81
CA ALA A 143 10.51 -0.69 -7.31
C ALA A 143 11.53 -0.71 -8.48
N ARG A 144 12.58 -1.53 -8.38
CA ARG A 144 13.56 -1.72 -9.47
C ARG A 144 12.94 -2.38 -10.72
N LEU A 145 11.95 -3.26 -10.54
CA LEU A 145 11.20 -3.83 -11.64
C LEU A 145 10.34 -2.77 -12.34
N LEU A 146 9.54 -2.03 -11.57
CA LEU A 146 8.64 -0.99 -12.07
C LEU A 146 9.40 0.08 -12.86
N THR A 147 10.55 0.51 -12.35
CA THR A 147 11.43 1.47 -13.06
C THR A 147 11.98 0.94 -14.38
N ARG A 148 12.11 -0.38 -14.54
CA ARG A 148 12.64 -1.03 -15.74
C ARG A 148 11.56 -1.55 -16.69
N LEU A 149 10.27 -1.47 -16.34
CA LEU A 149 9.16 -1.90 -17.19
C LEU A 149 9.30 -1.45 -18.66
N PRO A 150 9.65 -0.18 -18.95
CA PRO A 150 9.77 0.27 -20.35
C PRO A 150 10.86 -0.45 -21.17
N VAL A 151 11.82 -1.11 -20.50
CA VAL A 151 12.95 -1.82 -21.13
C VAL A 151 12.58 -3.26 -21.48
N PHE A 152 11.57 -3.84 -20.82
CA PHE A 152 11.17 -5.22 -21.08
C PHE A 152 10.38 -5.32 -22.39
N ARG A 153 10.77 -6.27 -23.25
CA ARG A 153 10.04 -6.57 -24.51
C ARG A 153 8.70 -7.25 -24.28
N THR A 154 8.53 -7.90 -23.14
CA THR A 154 7.32 -8.60 -22.73
C THR A 154 6.88 -8.09 -21.38
N ASP A 155 5.59 -7.82 -21.19
CA ASP A 155 5.07 -7.34 -19.91
C ASP A 155 5.28 -8.42 -18.81
N PRO A 156 6.16 -8.18 -17.82
CA PRO A 156 6.40 -9.14 -16.74
C PRO A 156 5.24 -9.20 -15.74
N LEU A 157 4.31 -8.23 -15.75
CA LEU A 157 3.18 -8.19 -14.82
C LEU A 157 1.99 -9.06 -15.26
N ASN A 158 2.00 -9.54 -16.50
CA ASN A 158 0.88 -10.29 -17.07
C ASN A 158 0.73 -11.71 -16.49
N GLU A 159 1.80 -12.32 -16.00
CA GLU A 159 1.81 -13.69 -15.46
C GLU A 159 2.69 -13.78 -14.21
N ALA A 160 2.22 -14.48 -13.17
CA ALA A 160 2.94 -14.62 -11.90
C ALA A 160 4.34 -15.25 -12.06
N GLU A 161 4.48 -16.22 -12.96
CA GLU A 161 5.77 -16.85 -13.26
C GLU A 161 6.76 -15.89 -13.94
N ARG A 162 6.27 -15.03 -14.83
CA ARG A 162 7.09 -14.00 -15.50
C ARG A 162 7.48 -12.90 -14.53
N LEU A 163 6.57 -12.49 -13.67
CA LEU A 163 6.86 -11.56 -12.58
C LEU A 163 7.97 -12.15 -11.68
N ALA A 164 7.82 -13.40 -11.26
CA ALA A 164 8.82 -14.11 -10.47
C ALA A 164 10.18 -14.19 -11.20
N ALA A 165 10.19 -14.49 -12.50
CA ALA A 165 11.41 -14.54 -13.31
C ALA A 165 12.08 -13.17 -13.44
N ALA A 166 11.30 -12.11 -13.70
CA ALA A 166 11.80 -10.74 -13.81
C ALA A 166 12.35 -10.23 -12.48
N LEU A 167 11.66 -10.54 -11.38
CA LEU A 167 12.15 -10.29 -10.02
C LEU A 167 13.48 -11.01 -9.79
N ARG A 168 13.62 -12.30 -10.12
CA ARG A 168 14.90 -13.04 -9.96
C ARG A 168 16.09 -12.40 -10.70
N LEU A 169 15.87 -11.80 -11.87
CA LEU A 169 16.93 -11.08 -12.61
C LEU A 169 17.43 -9.82 -11.88
N LEU A 170 16.67 -9.31 -10.91
CA LEU A 170 17.01 -8.12 -10.11
C LEU A 170 17.77 -8.47 -8.81
N GLY A 171 18.04 -9.75 -8.52
CA GLY A 171 18.92 -10.22 -7.43
C GLY A 171 18.32 -11.29 -6.49
N ASP A 172 19.14 -11.78 -5.56
CA ASP A 172 18.79 -12.89 -4.64
C ASP A 172 17.71 -12.56 -3.60
N THR A 173 17.51 -11.29 -3.29
CA THR A 173 16.42 -10.83 -2.42
C THR A 173 15.04 -10.98 -3.10
N ALA A 174 15.00 -10.87 -4.42
CA ALA A 174 13.80 -11.01 -5.24
C ALA A 174 13.39 -12.49 -5.48
N ARG A 175 14.31 -13.45 -5.30
CA ARG A 175 14.02 -14.89 -5.28
C ARG A 175 13.01 -15.28 -4.19
N HIS A 176 12.88 -14.49 -3.14
CA HIS A 176 11.93 -14.71 -2.06
C HIS A 176 10.57 -14.02 -2.28
N ALA A 177 10.52 -12.92 -3.04
CA ALA A 177 9.28 -12.29 -3.49
C ALA A 177 8.45 -13.20 -4.42
N ALA A 178 9.13 -14.08 -5.17
CA ALA A 178 8.50 -15.11 -5.99
C ALA A 178 7.77 -16.22 -5.19
N ARG A 179 7.89 -16.25 -3.85
CA ARG A 179 7.24 -17.22 -2.95
C ARG A 179 5.98 -16.64 -2.26
N ILE A 180 5.37 -15.62 -2.84
CA ILE A 180 4.10 -15.09 -2.37
C ILE A 180 2.98 -16.03 -2.85
N THR A 181 2.44 -16.83 -1.94
CA THR A 181 1.10 -17.38 -2.07
C THR A 181 0.12 -16.21 -2.09
N PRO A 182 -0.84 -16.13 -3.03
CA PRO A 182 -1.83 -15.06 -3.01
C PRO A 182 -2.53 -15.00 -1.65
N PRO A 183 -2.82 -13.80 -1.12
CA PRO A 183 -3.63 -13.67 0.08
C PRO A 183 -4.97 -14.38 -0.11
N GLU A 184 -5.43 -15.06 0.94
CA GLU A 184 -6.55 -16.00 0.95
C GLU A 184 -7.90 -15.39 0.51
N TRP A 185 -8.00 -14.08 0.32
CA TRP A 185 -9.19 -13.42 -0.21
C TRP A 185 -9.50 -13.80 -1.67
N ARG A 186 -8.53 -14.29 -2.46
CA ARG A 186 -8.82 -14.88 -3.78
C ARG A 186 -9.56 -16.22 -3.70
N ALA A 187 -9.42 -16.97 -2.61
CA ALA A 187 -10.20 -18.19 -2.39
C ALA A 187 -11.65 -17.88 -1.96
N ALA A 188 -11.90 -16.67 -1.44
CA ALA A 188 -13.24 -16.19 -1.09
C ALA A 188 -14.02 -15.63 -2.29
N ALA A 189 -13.35 -15.26 -3.38
CA ALA A 189 -13.97 -14.72 -4.60
C ALA A 189 -14.37 -15.79 -5.64
N GLY A 190 -14.23 -17.08 -5.29
CA GLY A 190 -14.48 -18.23 -6.18
C GLY A 190 -15.56 -19.19 -5.69
N ARG A 191 -16.58 -18.71 -4.95
CA ARG A 191 -17.80 -19.46 -4.65
C ARG A 191 -19.04 -18.61 -4.85
#